data_AF-A0A9N6YVW8-F1
#
_entry.id   AF-A0A9N6YVW8-F1
#
_cell.length_a   1.000
_cell.length_b   1.000
_cell.length_c   1.000
_cell.angle_alpha   90.00
_cell.angle_beta   90.00
_cell.angle_gamma   90.00
#
_symmetry.space_group_name_H-M   'P 1'
#
loop_
_entity.id
_entity.type
_entity.pdbx_description
1 polymer ?
#
loop_
_entity_poly.entity_id
_entity_poly.type
_entity_poly.pdbx_seq_one_letter_code
_entity_poly.pdbx_strand_id
1 'polypeptide(L)' 'MTILEDDDRPFYHDWVAPEDYFTDRGRDLPPGCKEIDDEEQRERENTSLEVMCDRFTEPHPNEEETHPDLEN' A
#
# COMPACT_ATOMS: atom_id res chain seq x y z
N MET A 1 -3.47 -20.41 -20.41
CA MET A 1 -4.90 -20.10 -20.25
C MET A 1 -5.10 -19.75 -18.79
N THR A 2 -5.33 -18.47 -18.53
CA THR A 2 -5.23 -17.87 -17.19
C THR A 2 -6.54 -18.05 -16.47
N ILE A 3 -6.48 -18.56 -15.24
CA ILE A 3 -7.59 -18.87 -14.31
C ILE A 3 -8.49 -17.66 -13.97
N LEU A 4 -8.20 -16.45 -14.49
CA LEU A 4 -8.87 -15.20 -14.12
C LEU A 4 -10.18 -14.94 -14.87
N GLU A 5 -10.40 -15.57 -16.03
CA GLU A 5 -11.56 -15.27 -16.90
C GLU A 5 -12.85 -16.00 -16.50
N ASP A 6 -12.77 -16.99 -15.60
CA ASP A 6 -13.88 -17.87 -15.19
C ASP A 6 -14.44 -17.51 -13.80
N ASP A 7 -13.94 -16.45 -13.16
CA ASP A 7 -14.44 -15.96 -11.88
C ASP A 7 -15.41 -14.80 -12.12
N ASP A 8 -16.71 -15.04 -11.88
CA ASP A 8 -17.76 -14.02 -11.97
C ASP A 8 -17.60 -12.89 -10.91
N ARG A 9 -16.67 -13.04 -9.95
CA ARG A 9 -16.38 -12.00 -8.96
C ARG A 9 -15.37 -11.01 -9.54
N PRO A 10 -15.63 -9.70 -9.43
CA PRO A 10 -14.63 -8.73 -9.84
C PRO A 10 -13.39 -8.91 -8.96
N PHE A 11 -12.22 -8.93 -9.60
CA PHE A 11 -10.94 -9.10 -8.91
C PHE A 11 -10.58 -7.79 -8.19
N TYR A 12 -10.71 -7.78 -6.87
CA TYR A 12 -10.29 -6.66 -6.04
C TYR A 12 -9.00 -7.04 -5.31
N HIS A 13 -7.98 -6.19 -5.44
CA HIS A 13 -6.70 -6.36 -4.74
C HIS A 13 -6.81 -5.78 -3.33
N ASP A 14 -7.49 -6.46 -2.40
CA ASP A 14 -7.57 -6.16 -0.96
C ASP A 14 -7.26 -4.70 -0.57
N TRP A 15 -7.98 -3.74 -1.15
CA TRP A 15 -7.53 -2.35 -1.21
C TRP A 15 -8.06 -1.56 -0.01
N VAL A 16 -7.18 -0.80 0.65
CA VAL A 16 -7.57 0.18 1.67
C VAL A 16 -7.81 1.54 1.02
N ALA A 17 -9.01 2.10 1.19
CA ALA A 17 -9.44 3.39 0.67
C ALA A 17 -9.93 4.31 1.79
N PRO A 18 -10.00 5.64 1.58
CA PRO A 18 -10.66 6.54 2.52
C PRO A 18 -12.14 6.18 2.74
N GLU A 19 -12.68 6.59 3.88
CA GLU A 19 -14.11 6.51 4.18
C GLU A 19 -14.93 7.06 3.02
N ASP A 20 -16.04 6.40 2.74
CA ASP A 20 -16.99 6.77 1.70
C ASP A 20 -16.49 6.72 0.24
N TYR A 21 -15.33 6.12 -0.03
CA TYR A 21 -14.83 6.02 -1.41
C TYR A 21 -15.73 5.21 -2.36
N PHE A 22 -16.32 4.11 -1.92
CA PHE A 22 -17.27 3.28 -2.65
C PHE A 22 -18.71 3.62 -2.27
N THR A 23 -19.00 3.72 -0.97
CA THR A 23 -20.35 3.79 -0.44
C THR A 23 -21.07 5.11 -0.77
N ASP A 24 -20.39 6.26 -0.74
CA ASP A 24 -20.98 7.55 -1.17
C ASP A 24 -21.23 7.59 -2.69
N ARG A 25 -20.57 6.72 -3.44
CA ARG A 25 -20.81 6.55 -4.89
C ARG A 25 -21.93 5.56 -5.20
N GLY A 26 -22.70 5.13 -4.19
CA GLY A 26 -23.82 4.21 -4.34
C GLY A 26 -23.39 2.79 -4.70
N ARG A 27 -22.16 2.40 -4.34
CA ARG A 27 -21.63 1.04 -4.55
C ARG A 27 -21.41 0.39 -3.19
N ASP A 28 -21.77 -0.88 -3.07
CA ASP A 28 -21.38 -1.68 -1.91
C ASP A 28 -19.85 -1.79 -1.82
N LEU A 29 -19.33 -1.87 -0.60
CA LEU A 29 -17.92 -2.09 -0.34
C LEU A 29 -17.49 -3.42 -1.00
N PRO A 30 -16.55 -3.39 -1.96
CA PRO A 30 -16.16 -4.61 -2.63
C PRO A 30 -15.51 -5.64 -1.69
N PRO A 31 -15.66 -6.95 -1.96
CA PRO A 31 -14.96 -7.98 -1.18
C PRO A 31 -13.45 -7.75 -1.16
N GLY A 32 -12.83 -7.79 0.03
CA GLY A 32 -11.41 -7.56 0.22
C GLY A 32 -11.02 -6.07 0.40
N CYS A 33 -11.84 -5.15 -0.10
CA CYS A 33 -11.61 -3.73 0.15
C CYS A 33 -11.98 -3.35 1.59
N LYS A 34 -11.30 -2.33 2.11
CA LYS A 34 -11.62 -1.68 3.38
C LYS A 34 -11.66 -0.16 3.19
N GLU A 35 -12.75 0.46 3.60
CA GLU A 35 -12.80 1.91 3.80
C GLU A 35 -12.38 2.22 5.24
N ILE A 36 -11.53 3.23 5.42
CA ILE A 36 -11.01 3.66 6.73
C ILE A 36 -11.23 5.15 6.92
N ASP A 37 -11.57 5.53 8.15
CA ASP A 37 -11.70 6.94 8.51
C ASP A 37 -10.34 7.66 8.55
N ASP A 38 -10.42 8.99 8.68
CA ASP A 38 -9.25 9.87 8.77
C ASP A 38 -8.35 9.56 9.98
N GLU A 39 -8.91 9.04 11.08
CA GLU A 39 -8.16 8.73 12.30
C GLU A 39 -7.31 7.48 12.07
N GLU A 40 -7.91 6.37 11.62
CA GLU A 40 -7.21 5.14 11.27
C GLU A 40 -6.18 5.39 10.15
N GLN A 41 -6.49 6.23 9.17
CA GLN A 41 -5.53 6.59 8.13
C GLN A 41 -4.28 7.26 8.72
N ARG A 42 -4.45 8.25 9.61
CA ARG A 42 -3.33 8.94 10.26
C ARG A 42 -2.55 8.04 11.19
N GLU A 43 -3.22 7.17 11.94
CA GLU A 43 -2.56 6.20 12.81
C GLU A 43 -1.66 5.26 12.00
N ARG A 44 -2.18 4.70 10.91
CA ARG A 44 -1.41 3.82 10.01
C ARG A 44 -0.22 4.54 9.38
N GLU A 45 -0.40 5.79 8.95
CA GLU A 45 0.68 6.61 8.42
C GLU A 45 1.78 6.83 9.46
N ASN A 46 1.40 7.25 10.67
CA ASN A 46 2.35 7.48 11.77
C ASN A 46 3.12 6.20 12.13
N THR A 47 2.43 5.06 12.27
CA THR A 47 3.08 3.77 12.54
C THR A 47 4.03 3.36 11.41
N SER A 48 3.63 3.56 10.15
CA SER A 48 4.48 3.26 8.99
C SER A 48 5.77 4.09 9.02
N LEU A 49 5.65 5.40 9.25
CA LEU A 49 6.78 6.31 9.36
C LEU A 49 7.68 5.97 10.54
N GLU A 50 7.12 5.68 11.71
CA GLU A 50 7.88 5.26 12.89
C GLU A 50 8.70 4.00 12.61
N VAL A 51 8.08 2.96 12.04
CA VAL A 51 8.74 1.71 11.68
C VAL A 51 9.89 1.94 10.69
N MET A 52 9.67 2.77 9.68
CA MET A 52 10.70 3.06 8.68
C MET A 52 11.86 3.86 9.29
N CYS A 53 11.56 4.89 10.09
CA CYS A 53 12.59 5.67 10.79
C CYS A 53 13.45 4.80 11.71
N ASP A 54 12.83 3.92 12.50
CA ASP A 54 13.55 2.99 13.37
C ASP A 54 14.42 2.04 12.54
N ARG A 55 13.86 1.43 11.49
CA ARG A 55 14.55 0.44 10.65
C ARG A 55 15.81 0.98 9.97
N PHE A 56 15.84 2.27 9.65
CA PHE A 56 16.92 2.95 8.93
C PHE A 56 17.71 3.94 9.79
N THR A 57 17.62 3.83 11.13
CA THR A 57 18.40 4.68 12.04
C THR A 57 19.90 4.43 11.92
N GLU A 58 20.32 3.20 11.62
CA GLU A 58 21.72 2.84 11.45
C GLU A 58 22.16 3.00 9.98
N PRO A 59 23.30 3.67 9.70
CA PRO A 59 23.87 3.71 8.36
C PRO A 59 24.12 2.30 7.81
N HIS A 60 23.90 2.12 6.51
CA HIS A 60 24.20 0.85 5.86
C HIS A 60 25.72 0.54 5.97
N PRO A 61 26.11 -0.70 6.32
CA PRO A 61 27.52 -1.02 6.60
C PRO A 61 28.41 -1.05 5.36
N ASN A 62 27.82 -1.22 4.18
CA ASN A 62 28.56 -1.21 2.91
C ASN A 62 28.35 0.11 2.18
N GLU A 63 29.36 0.52 1.42
CA GLU A 63 29.25 1.60 0.45
C GLU A 63 28.21 1.26 -0.64
N GLU A 64 27.59 2.28 -1.20
CA GLU A 64 26.60 2.15 -2.26
C GLU A 64 27.31 1.84 -3.58
N GLU A 65 27.11 0.63 -4.10
CA GLU A 65 27.59 0.27 -5.44
C GLU A 65 26.83 1.11 -6.48
N THR A 66 27.55 2.00 -7.16
CA THR A 66 27.00 2.83 -8.24
C THR A 66 27.14 2.11 -9.58
N HIS A 67 26.23 2.40 -10.52
CA HIS A 67 26.27 1.81 -11.85
C HIS A 67 27.64 2.06 -12.51
N PRO A 68 28.25 1.06 -13.19
CA PRO A 68 29.63 1.14 -13.69
C PRO A 68 29.90 2.26 -14.71
N ASP A 69 28.87 2.77 -15.38
CA ASP A 69 28.98 3.87 -16.36
C ASP A 69 28.88 5.28 -15.73
N LEU A 70 28.62 5.39 -14.43
CA LEU A 70 28.61 6.66 -13.71
C LEU A 70 30.05 6.96 -13.24
N GLU A 71 30.72 7.90 -13.92
CA GLU A 71 31.96 8.49 -13.42
C GLU A 71 31.64 9.39 -12.20
N ASN A 72 32.38 9.20 -11.10
CA ASN A 72 32.29 10.04 -9.88
C ASN A 72 32.83 11.45 -10.10
#